data_AF-A0A8H5UMR6-F1
#
_entry.id   AF-A0A8H5UMR6-F1
#
_cell.length_a   1.000
_cell.length_b   1.000
_cell.length_c   1.000
_cell.angle_alpha   90.00
_cell.angle_beta   90.00
_cell.angle_gamma   90.00
#
_symmetry.space_group_name_H-M   'P 1'
#
loop_
_entity.id
_entity.type
_entity.pdbx_description
1 polymer ?
#
loop_
_entity_poly.entity_id
_entity_poly.type
_entity_poly.pdbx_seq_one_letter_code
_entity_poly.pdbx_strand_id
1 'polypeptide(L)'
;MASGAFFNPRVLLLTAPLVSSSITLWFARDQSFFLTLFTKSPIERKKANEILPGYINNFYGSGPWAVLTFIGITFSTSIVNIWSDRALLRSRGSLFWYGWSAALALGHLAYVPAVAWKLRALWEDNCAAEGTDNVGMLERWLAVNNWRMLTTDVGAWLCAVVAISKTLTV
;
A
#
# COMPACT_ATOMS: atom_id res chain seq x y z
N MET A 1 23.95 25.96 7.75
CA MET A 1 24.57 24.70 7.29
C MET A 1 23.46 23.74 6.89
N ALA A 2 23.01 23.82 5.64
CA ALA A 2 21.96 22.97 5.09
C ALA A 2 22.32 22.69 3.62
N SER A 3 23.36 21.90 3.39
CA SER A 3 23.82 21.59 2.03
C SER A 3 24.66 20.31 2.04
N GLY A 4 24.02 19.18 1.72
CA GLY A 4 24.72 17.90 1.49
C GLY A 4 23.92 16.67 1.93
N ALA A 5 23.14 16.76 3.01
CA ALA A 5 22.41 15.60 3.54
C ALA A 5 21.21 15.18 2.67
N PHE A 6 20.48 16.14 2.09
CA PHE A 6 19.30 15.87 1.27
C PHE A 6 19.58 15.41 -0.16
N PHE A 7 20.82 15.57 -0.65
CA PHE A 7 21.22 15.17 -2.01
C PHE A 7 22.33 14.10 -2.02
N ASN A 8 22.56 13.39 -0.91
CA ASN A 8 23.43 12.22 -0.95
C ASN A 8 22.65 11.05 -1.58
N PRO A 9 23.01 10.61 -2.81
CA PRO A 9 22.25 9.59 -3.54
C PRO A 9 22.20 8.26 -2.79
N ARG A 10 23.24 7.95 -2.00
CA ARG A 10 23.27 6.75 -1.15
C ARG A 10 22.29 6.84 0.00
N VAL A 11 22.21 7.99 0.68
CA VAL A 11 21.22 8.20 1.76
C VAL A 11 19.80 8.19 1.21
N LEU A 12 19.58 8.80 0.04
CA LEU A 12 18.29 8.77 -0.65
C LEU A 12 17.87 7.33 -0.97
N LEU A 13 18.79 6.51 -1.51
CA LEU A 13 18.52 5.11 -1.80
C LEU A 13 18.21 4.30 -0.53
N LEU A 14 18.99 4.50 0.55
CA LEU A 14 18.76 3.84 1.85
C LEU A 14 17.41 4.22 2.46
N THR A 15 16.96 5.47 2.28
CA THR A 15 15.68 5.95 2.85
C THR A 15 14.47 5.71 1.96
N ALA A 16 14.66 5.43 0.67
CA ALA A 16 13.59 5.25 -0.30
C ALA A 16 12.54 4.20 0.09
N PRO A 17 12.88 3.03 0.68
CA PRO A 17 11.87 2.07 1.12
C PRO A 17 10.89 2.62 2.15
N LEU A 18 11.36 3.46 3.09
CA LEU A 18 10.46 4.07 4.07
C LEU A 18 9.57 5.14 3.46
N VAL A 19 10.13 5.99 2.59
CA VAL A 19 9.34 7.03 1.93
C VAL A 19 8.25 6.40 1.07
N SER A 20 8.62 5.44 0.23
CA SER A 20 7.67 4.76 -0.67
C SER A 20 6.64 3.90 0.08
N SER A 21 7.04 3.16 1.12
CA SER A 21 6.08 2.41 1.95
C SER A 21 5.17 3.29 2.81
N SER A 22 5.63 4.48 3.21
CA SER A 22 4.76 5.46 3.88
C SER A 22 3.67 5.94 2.94
N ILE A 23 3.99 6.16 1.67
CA ILE A 23 3.02 6.57 0.65
C ILE A 23 2.00 5.45 0.39
N THR A 24 2.43 4.19 0.22
CA THR A 24 1.48 3.08 0.03
C THR A 24 0.58 2.87 1.24
N LEU A 25 1.13 2.95 2.46
CA LEU A 25 0.36 2.84 3.70
C LEU A 25 -0.67 3.96 3.83
N TRP A 26 -0.25 5.20 3.56
CA TRP A 26 -1.16 6.35 3.61
C TRP A 26 -2.28 6.23 2.57
N PHE A 27 -1.94 5.84 1.34
CA PHE A 27 -2.92 5.62 0.29
C PHE A 27 -3.93 4.51 0.65
N ALA A 28 -3.46 3.40 1.22
CA ALA A 28 -4.34 2.32 1.70
C ALA A 28 -5.28 2.80 2.81
N ARG A 29 -4.78 3.66 3.71
CA ARG A 29 -5.58 4.29 4.76
C ARG A 29 -6.62 5.25 4.19
N ASP A 30 -6.25 6.08 3.22
CA ASP A 30 -7.16 7.02 2.55
C ASP A 30 -8.27 6.26 1.83
N GLN A 31 -7.93 5.19 1.10
CA GLN A 31 -8.92 4.31 0.49
C GLN A 31 -9.93 3.80 1.52
N SER A 32 -9.46 3.25 2.64
CA SER A 32 -10.34 2.79 3.71
C SER A 32 -11.18 3.92 4.31
N PHE A 33 -10.58 5.08 4.58
CA PHE A 33 -11.25 6.22 5.19
C PHE A 33 -12.37 6.77 4.30
N PHE A 34 -12.05 7.13 3.06
CA PHE A 34 -13.01 7.75 2.15
C PHE A 34 -14.10 6.77 1.71
N LEU A 35 -13.75 5.52 1.38
CA LEU A 35 -14.73 4.56 0.90
C LEU A 35 -15.67 4.07 2.01
N THR A 36 -15.22 4.03 3.26
CA THR A 36 -16.09 3.71 4.40
C THR A 36 -17.20 4.77 4.59
N LEU A 37 -17.05 5.98 4.06
CA LEU A 37 -18.12 6.99 4.15
C LEU A 37 -19.38 6.54 3.40
N PHE A 38 -19.25 5.81 2.29
CA PHE A 38 -20.40 5.28 1.54
C PHE A 38 -21.17 4.18 2.27
N THR A 39 -20.59 3.59 3.33
CA THR A 39 -21.22 2.53 4.12
C THR A 39 -21.90 3.05 5.39
N LYS A 40 -21.82 4.36 5.66
CA LYS A 40 -22.30 4.97 6.91
C LYS A 40 -23.44 5.95 6.67
N SER A 41 -24.34 6.02 7.65
CA SER A 41 -25.31 7.12 7.76
C SER A 41 -24.59 8.47 7.94
N PRO A 42 -25.16 9.59 7.46
CA PRO A 42 -26.52 9.75 6.90
C PRO A 42 -26.61 9.46 5.39
N ILE A 43 -25.56 8.96 4.74
CA ILE A 43 -25.65 8.62 3.32
C ILE A 43 -26.62 7.46 3.17
N GLU A 44 -27.73 7.71 2.46
CA GLU A 44 -28.71 6.67 2.17
C GLU A 44 -28.07 5.58 1.31
N ARG A 45 -28.23 4.31 1.74
CA ARG A 45 -27.66 3.15 1.05
C ARG A 45 -28.03 3.09 -0.43
N LYS A 46 -29.28 3.46 -0.77
CA LYS A 46 -29.74 3.52 -2.16
C LYS A 46 -28.90 4.49 -3.00
N LYS A 47 -28.66 5.71 -2.51
CA LYS A 47 -27.84 6.71 -3.20
C LYS A 47 -26.38 6.27 -3.31
N ALA A 48 -25.84 5.65 -2.26
CA ALA A 48 -24.50 5.08 -2.31
C ALA A 48 -24.40 3.97 -3.37
N ASN A 49 -25.38 3.07 -3.45
CA ASN A 49 -25.42 2.02 -4.48
C ASN A 49 -25.40 2.59 -5.91
N GLU A 50 -26.09 3.70 -6.15
CA GLU A 50 -26.14 4.37 -7.46
C GLU A 50 -24.82 5.07 -7.83
N ILE A 51 -24.10 5.64 -6.84
CA ILE A 51 -22.86 6.40 -7.07
C ILE A 51 -21.64 5.48 -7.21
N LEU A 52 -21.60 4.37 -6.47
CA LEU A 52 -20.41 3.55 -6.30
C LEU A 52 -19.80 3.03 -7.60
N PRO A 53 -20.56 2.47 -8.57
CA PRO A 53 -19.97 1.97 -9.81
C PRO A 53 -19.16 3.03 -10.57
N GLY A 54 -19.74 4.23 -10.73
CA GLY A 54 -19.08 5.35 -11.39
C GLY A 54 -17.87 5.88 -10.62
N TYR A 55 -17.97 5.96 -9.28
CA TYR A 55 -16.86 6.36 -8.43
C TYR A 55 -15.68 5.38 -8.54
N ILE A 56 -15.95 4.08 -8.41
CA ILE A 56 -14.96 3.01 -8.48
C ILE A 56 -14.32 2.98 -9.86
N ASN A 57 -15.10 3.03 -10.95
CA ASN A 57 -14.56 3.09 -12.31
C ASN A 57 -13.54 4.25 -12.49
N ASN A 58 -13.90 5.46 -12.07
CA ASN A 58 -13.02 6.63 -12.19
C ASN A 58 -11.78 6.54 -11.30
N PHE A 59 -11.94 6.14 -10.04
CA PHE A 59 -10.83 6.04 -9.09
C PHE A 59 -9.85 4.93 -9.49
N TYR A 60 -10.36 3.77 -9.93
CA TYR A 60 -9.53 2.62 -10.30
C TYR A 60 -8.92 2.71 -11.70
N GLY A 61 -9.26 3.73 -12.49
CA GLY A 61 -8.53 4.06 -13.72
C GLY A 61 -7.07 4.48 -13.46
N SER A 62 -6.76 5.02 -12.28
CA SER A 62 -5.42 5.51 -11.92
C SER A 62 -4.88 4.95 -10.60
N GLY A 63 -5.75 4.61 -9.64
CA GLY A 63 -5.37 4.14 -8.31
C GLY A 63 -4.41 2.94 -8.29
N PRO A 64 -4.68 1.84 -9.02
CA PRO A 64 -3.78 0.69 -9.09
C PRO A 64 -2.37 1.03 -9.55
N TRP A 65 -2.23 1.96 -10.51
CA TRP A 65 -0.92 2.36 -11.02
C TRP A 65 -0.09 3.05 -9.94
N ALA A 66 -0.70 3.95 -9.16
CA ALA A 66 -0.02 4.58 -8.03
C ALA A 66 0.48 3.54 -7.02
N VAL A 67 -0.37 2.56 -6.66
CA VAL A 67 0.00 1.48 -5.72
C VAL A 67 1.15 0.64 -6.27
N LEU A 68 1.06 0.18 -7.51
CA LEU A 68 2.09 -0.64 -8.16
C LEU A 68 3.42 0.10 -8.26
N THR A 69 3.41 1.40 -8.57
CA THR A 69 4.62 2.22 -8.64
C THR A 69 5.34 2.25 -7.28
N PHE A 70 4.63 2.58 -6.19
CA PHE A 70 5.30 2.73 -4.89
C PHE A 70 5.65 1.38 -4.24
N ILE A 71 4.90 0.32 -4.49
CA ILE A 71 5.32 -1.05 -4.13
C ILE A 71 6.59 -1.42 -4.88
N GLY A 72 6.63 -1.16 -6.20
CA GLY A 72 7.80 -1.40 -7.03
C GLY A 72 9.03 -0.65 -6.55
N ILE A 73 8.88 0.62 -6.16
CA ILE A 73 9.97 1.42 -5.56
C ILE A 73 10.41 0.81 -4.22
N THR A 74 9.49 0.49 -3.32
CA THR A 74 9.81 -0.10 -2.01
C THR A 74 10.60 -1.39 -2.16
N PHE A 75 10.10 -2.30 -2.99
CA PHE A 75 10.74 -3.58 -3.28
C PHE A 75 12.12 -3.37 -3.91
N SER A 76 12.19 -2.64 -5.02
CA SER A 76 13.42 -2.50 -5.80
C SER A 76 14.51 -1.81 -5.00
N THR A 77 14.21 -0.70 -4.33
CA THR A 77 15.21 0.02 -3.54
C THR A 77 15.66 -0.77 -2.31
N SER A 78 14.78 -1.55 -1.68
CA SER A 78 15.19 -2.47 -0.61
C SER A 78 16.18 -3.53 -1.11
N ILE A 79 15.94 -4.12 -2.28
CA ILE A 79 16.83 -5.11 -2.89
C ILE A 79 18.16 -4.47 -3.32
N VAL A 80 18.13 -3.30 -3.93
CA VAL A 80 19.36 -2.59 -4.33
C VAL A 80 20.20 -2.26 -3.09
N ASN A 81 19.60 -1.75 -2.00
CA ASN A 81 20.32 -1.51 -0.74
C ASN A 81 20.98 -2.78 -0.18
N ILE A 82 20.28 -3.93 -0.23
CA ILE A 82 20.82 -5.23 0.19
C ILE A 82 22.04 -5.62 -0.65
N TRP A 83 22.02 -5.31 -1.94
CA TRP A 83 23.10 -5.66 -2.86
C TRP A 83 24.29 -4.68 -2.77
N SER A 84 24.04 -3.37 -2.80
CA SER A 84 25.07 -2.33 -2.79
C SER A 84 25.74 -2.13 -1.43
N ASP A 85 24.98 -2.26 -0.34
CA ASP A 85 25.42 -1.87 1.00
C ASP A 85 25.46 -3.05 1.98
N ARG A 86 25.51 -4.29 1.46
CA ARG A 86 25.40 -5.53 2.24
C ARG A 86 26.28 -5.57 3.49
N ALA A 87 27.54 -5.14 3.38
CA ALA A 87 28.50 -5.16 4.49
C ALA A 87 28.08 -4.18 5.60
N LEU A 88 27.66 -2.97 5.24
CA LEU A 88 27.11 -1.97 6.16
C LEU A 88 25.83 -2.49 6.83
N LEU A 89 24.90 -3.03 6.04
CA LEU A 89 23.62 -3.51 6.57
C LEU A 89 23.79 -4.70 7.52
N ARG A 90 24.80 -5.55 7.28
CA ARG A 90 25.16 -6.64 8.20
C ARG A 90 25.76 -6.11 9.48
N SER A 91 26.74 -5.20 9.40
CA SER A 91 27.39 -4.65 10.60
C SER A 91 26.42 -3.85 11.48
N ARG A 92 25.42 -3.20 10.87
CA ARG A 92 24.35 -2.47 11.57
C ARG A 92 23.15 -3.35 11.96
N GLY A 93 23.12 -4.62 11.57
CA GLY A 93 22.00 -5.53 11.83
C GLY A 93 20.68 -5.13 11.18
N SER A 94 20.73 -4.37 10.08
CA SER A 94 19.56 -3.89 9.33
C SER A 94 19.23 -4.73 8.08
N LEU A 95 20.14 -5.61 7.64
CA LEU A 95 19.97 -6.45 6.44
C LEU A 95 18.63 -7.22 6.42
N PHE A 96 18.30 -7.88 7.54
CA PHE A 96 17.06 -8.65 7.69
C PHE A 96 15.81 -7.78 7.49
N TRP A 97 15.85 -6.55 8.00
CA TRP A 97 14.72 -5.62 7.97
C TRP A 97 14.48 -5.06 6.57
N TYR A 98 15.53 -4.77 5.79
CA TYR A 98 15.36 -4.45 4.37
C TYR A 98 14.77 -5.65 3.59
N GLY A 99 15.19 -6.88 3.93
CA GLY A 99 14.67 -8.09 3.30
C GLY A 99 13.17 -8.25 3.51
N TRP A 100 12.70 -8.08 4.75
CA TRP A 100 11.27 -8.15 5.08
C TRP A 100 10.47 -6.97 4.54
N SER A 101 11.04 -5.76 4.51
CA SER A 101 10.43 -4.62 3.81
C SER A 101 10.14 -4.96 2.35
N ALA A 102 11.12 -5.54 1.63
CA ALA A 102 10.93 -5.99 0.25
C ALA A 102 9.87 -7.11 0.14
N ALA A 103 9.96 -8.13 0.98
CA ALA A 103 9.07 -9.29 0.94
C ALA A 103 7.61 -8.91 1.22
N LEU A 104 7.36 -8.04 2.21
CA LEU A 104 6.01 -7.60 2.55
C LEU A 104 5.45 -6.62 1.52
N ALA A 105 6.28 -5.75 0.94
CA ALA A 105 5.86 -4.92 -0.19
C ALA A 105 5.40 -5.78 -1.37
N LEU A 106 6.15 -6.82 -1.74
CA LEU A 106 5.73 -7.75 -2.78
C LEU A 106 4.52 -8.59 -2.36
N GLY A 107 4.45 -8.98 -1.09
CA GLY A 107 3.35 -9.73 -0.47
C GLY A 107 2.00 -9.03 -0.58
N HIS A 108 1.97 -7.69 -0.71
CA HIS A 108 0.76 -6.94 -1.06
C HIS A 108 0.03 -7.53 -2.27
N LEU A 109 0.79 -7.96 -3.30
CA LEU A 109 0.23 -8.50 -4.54
C LEU A 109 -0.47 -9.85 -4.35
N ALA A 110 -0.21 -10.57 -3.25
CA ALA A 110 -0.92 -11.81 -2.93
C ALA A 110 -2.42 -11.58 -2.68
N TYR A 111 -2.84 -10.35 -2.40
CA TYR A 111 -4.24 -9.99 -2.21
C TYR A 111 -4.98 -9.65 -3.51
N VAL A 112 -4.29 -9.57 -4.65
CA VAL A 112 -4.91 -9.25 -5.95
C VAL A 112 -6.08 -10.17 -6.28
N PRO A 113 -6.01 -11.51 -6.13
CA PRO A 113 -7.15 -12.38 -6.39
C PRO A 113 -8.35 -12.07 -5.51
N ALA A 114 -8.16 -11.66 -4.25
CA ALA A 114 -9.25 -11.30 -3.34
C ALA A 114 -9.83 -9.90 -3.61
N VAL A 115 -9.10 -9.04 -4.33
CA VAL A 115 -9.49 -7.65 -4.61
C VAL A 115 -10.09 -7.49 -6.01
N ALA A 116 -9.46 -8.09 -7.03
CA ALA A 116 -9.74 -7.80 -8.43
C ALA A 116 -11.19 -8.10 -8.83
N TRP A 117 -11.74 -9.25 -8.42
CA TRP A 117 -13.12 -9.59 -8.77
C TRP A 117 -14.15 -8.68 -8.09
N LYS A 118 -13.89 -8.22 -6.86
CA LYS A 118 -14.80 -7.30 -6.14
C LYS A 118 -14.85 -5.94 -6.83
N LEU A 119 -13.69 -5.44 -7.25
CA LEU A 119 -13.60 -4.20 -8.02
C LEU A 119 -14.27 -4.31 -9.37
N ARG A 120 -14.11 -5.46 -10.04
CA ARG A 120 -14.80 -5.76 -11.28
C ARG A 120 -16.33 -5.76 -11.08
N ALA A 121 -16.83 -6.46 -10.06
CA ALA A 121 -18.26 -6.50 -9.75
C ALA A 121 -18.82 -5.11 -9.43
N LEU A 122 -18.06 -4.27 -8.71
CA LEU A 122 -18.42 -2.88 -8.41
C LEU A 122 -18.47 -2.00 -9.66
N TRP A 123 -17.45 -2.07 -10.52
CA TRP A 123 -17.43 -1.31 -11.78
C TRP A 123 -18.58 -1.75 -12.69
N GLU A 124 -18.71 -3.06 -12.92
CA GLU A 124 -19.71 -3.63 -13.85
C GLU A 124 -21.14 -3.56 -13.31
N ASP A 125 -21.34 -3.00 -12.10
CA ASP A 125 -22.62 -2.94 -11.40
C ASP A 125 -23.31 -4.32 -11.31
N ASN A 126 -22.51 -5.37 -11.12
CA ASN A 126 -22.95 -6.77 -11.15
C ASN A 126 -22.83 -7.44 -9.76
N CYS A 127 -22.85 -6.65 -8.69
CA CYS A 127 -22.73 -7.17 -7.32
C CYS A 127 -23.88 -8.12 -6.95
N ALA A 128 -25.05 -7.96 -7.59
CA ALA A 128 -26.22 -8.82 -7.35
C ALA A 128 -25.97 -10.29 -7.70
N ALA A 129 -25.15 -10.57 -8.72
CA ALA A 129 -24.73 -11.93 -9.07
C ALA A 129 -23.94 -12.62 -7.94
N GLU A 130 -23.31 -11.83 -7.07
CA GLU A 130 -22.54 -12.26 -5.91
C GLU A 130 -23.35 -12.20 -4.59
N GLY A 131 -24.68 -12.08 -4.71
CA GLY A 131 -25.62 -12.08 -3.59
C GLY A 131 -25.52 -10.86 -2.68
N THR A 132 -25.18 -9.69 -3.22
CA THR A 132 -25.06 -8.43 -2.47
C THR A 132 -25.35 -7.22 -3.35
N ASP A 133 -25.60 -6.05 -2.75
CA ASP A 133 -25.58 -4.77 -3.46
C ASP A 133 -24.16 -4.16 -3.49
N ASN A 134 -23.99 -3.02 -4.17
CA ASN A 134 -22.69 -2.35 -4.31
C ASN A 134 -22.08 -1.93 -2.97
N VAL A 135 -22.89 -1.42 -2.05
CA VAL A 135 -22.41 -1.06 -0.70
C VAL A 135 -21.93 -2.31 0.05
N GLY A 136 -22.64 -3.43 -0.03
CA GLY A 136 -22.21 -4.68 0.60
C GLY A 136 -20.97 -5.28 -0.06
N MET A 137 -20.82 -5.15 -1.38
CA MET A 137 -19.57 -5.51 -2.05
C MET A 137 -18.41 -4.62 -1.62
N LEU A 138 -18.65 -3.32 -1.45
CA LEU A 138 -17.66 -2.39 -0.94
C LEU A 138 -17.23 -2.74 0.48
N GLU A 139 -18.16 -3.12 1.37
CA GLU A 139 -17.83 -3.60 2.71
C GLU A 139 -16.92 -4.84 2.66
N ARG A 140 -17.22 -5.80 1.79
CA ARG A 140 -16.38 -6.99 1.56
C ARG A 140 -14.99 -6.60 1.02
N TRP A 141 -14.92 -5.61 0.14
CA TRP A 141 -13.66 -5.10 -0.39
C TRP A 141 -12.85 -4.38 0.70
N LEU A 142 -13.50 -3.53 1.49
CA LEU A 142 -12.90 -2.79 2.61
C LEU A 142 -12.29 -3.73 3.65
N ALA A 143 -12.94 -4.86 3.94
CA ALA A 143 -12.41 -5.88 4.83
C ALA A 143 -11.07 -6.43 4.33
N VAL A 144 -10.99 -6.79 3.04
CA VAL A 144 -9.75 -7.26 2.41
C VAL A 144 -8.69 -6.14 2.35
N ASN A 145 -9.09 -4.91 2.00
CA ASN A 145 -8.20 -3.74 1.95
C ASN A 145 -7.55 -3.46 3.31
N ASN A 146 -8.35 -3.46 4.38
CA ASN A 146 -7.87 -3.26 5.74
C ASN A 146 -6.93 -4.40 6.19
N TRP A 147 -7.27 -5.65 5.88
CA TRP A 147 -6.44 -6.78 6.25
C TRP A 147 -5.09 -6.76 5.52
N ARG A 148 -5.10 -6.48 4.21
CA ARG A 148 -3.88 -6.24 3.43
C ARG A 148 -3.06 -5.09 4.02
N MET A 149 -3.69 -3.94 4.27
CA MET A 149 -3.03 -2.78 4.86
C MET A 149 -2.32 -3.14 6.18
N LEU A 150 -2.99 -3.86 7.07
CA LEU A 150 -2.43 -4.26 8.37
C LEU A 150 -1.30 -5.29 8.24
N THR A 151 -1.43 -6.27 7.33
CA THR A 151 -0.48 -7.38 7.23
C THR A 151 0.74 -7.07 6.36
N THR A 152 0.56 -6.34 5.26
CA THR A 152 1.64 -6.06 4.29
C THR A 152 2.10 -4.61 4.37
N ASP A 153 1.20 -3.64 4.31
CA ASP A 153 1.59 -2.23 4.17
C ASP A 153 2.20 -1.68 5.47
N VAL A 154 1.53 -1.91 6.61
CA VAL A 154 2.07 -1.61 7.96
C VAL A 154 3.32 -2.44 8.24
N GLY A 155 3.33 -3.72 7.89
CA GLY A 155 4.46 -4.61 8.12
C GLY A 155 5.72 -4.16 7.36
N ALA A 156 5.59 -3.86 6.07
CA ALA A 156 6.67 -3.35 5.23
C ALA A 156 7.19 -2.01 5.78
N TRP A 157 6.29 -1.10 6.14
CA TRP A 157 6.62 0.19 6.72
C TRP A 157 7.40 0.06 8.04
N LEU A 158 6.93 -0.77 8.98
CA LEU A 158 7.64 -1.02 10.24
C LEU A 158 9.04 -1.59 10.00
N CYS A 159 9.16 -2.54 9.08
CA CYS A 159 10.47 -3.08 8.71
C CYS A 159 11.39 -2.01 8.13
N ALA A 160 10.88 -1.13 7.26
CA ALA A 160 11.64 -0.02 6.69
C ALA A 160 12.08 1.00 7.77
N VAL A 161 11.21 1.35 8.71
CA VAL A 161 11.55 2.21 9.87
C VAL A 161 12.72 1.60 10.64
N VAL A 162 12.61 0.33 11.06
CA VAL A 162 13.67 -0.33 11.84
C VAL A 162 14.96 -0.44 11.03
N ALA A 163 14.87 -0.78 9.74
CA ALA A 163 16.02 -0.88 8.85
C ALA A 163 16.80 0.43 8.77
N ILE A 164 16.11 1.55 8.56
CA ILE A 164 16.73 2.86 8.40
C ILE A 164 17.25 3.37 9.74
N SER A 165 16.48 3.25 10.82
CA SER A 165 16.96 3.62 12.15
C SER A 165 18.26 2.89 12.48
N LYS A 166 18.34 1.58 12.27
CA LYS A 166 19.59 0.83 12.51
C LYS A 166 20.74 1.25 11.59
N THR A 167 20.45 1.60 10.34
CA THR A 167 21.49 1.91 9.34
C THR A 167 22.06 3.31 9.51
N LEU A 168 21.21 4.30 9.81
CA LEU A 168 21.56 5.71 9.82
C LEU A 168 21.83 6.28 11.22
N THR A 169 21.47 5.57 12.29
CA THR A 169 21.89 6.00 13.65
C THR A 169 23.38 5.75 13.79
N VAL A 170 24.13 6.82 14.09
CA VAL A 170 25.60 6.84 14.22
C VAL A 170 26.01 6.08 15.46
#